data_AF-A0A7S1UWD3-F1
#
_entry.id   AF-A0A7S1UWD3-F1
#
_cell.length_a   1.000
_cell.length_b   1.000
_cell.length_c   1.000
_cell.angle_alpha   90.00
_cell.angle_beta   90.00
_cell.angle_gamma   90.00
#
_symmetry.space_group_name_H-M   'P 1'
#
loop_
_entity.id
_entity.type
_entity.pdbx_description
1 polymer ?
#
loop_
_entity_poly.entity_id
_entity_poly.type
_entity_poly.pdbx_seq_one_letter_code
_entity_poly.pdbx_strand_id
1 'polypeptide(L)'
;DADVTWRQEYDLTLALHNELALASCKCAESNAICQKTVDTILSNVRCVSNRHKAFLESVHGSTLAGNLDEALDFGLWALNELGVPMKKNPSKLGILVRLLRTRRSLRSKSRTEMLSLPRMTDENRLVVLNLIDEMNPSLFILSNEGLQLAHHEIQMFYGLRYGWTSSTMSATATFGLVEIAAFNNPERAGQLGQLALDMLDVYEKDE
;
A
#
# COMPACT_ATOMS: atom_id res chain seq x y z
N ASP A 1 -18.31 -24.71 -18.80
CA ASP A 1 -16.87 -24.52 -18.95
C ASP A 1 -16.54 -23.12 -18.48
N ALA A 2 -15.62 -22.96 -17.52
CA ALA A 2 -15.40 -21.67 -16.84
C ALA A 2 -15.01 -20.56 -17.85
N ASP A 3 -14.25 -20.92 -18.88
CA ASP A 3 -13.83 -20.05 -19.97
C ASP A 3 -14.98 -19.54 -20.84
N VAL A 4 -16.06 -20.32 -20.98
CA VAL A 4 -17.25 -19.92 -21.75
C VAL A 4 -18.07 -18.89 -20.97
N THR A 5 -18.23 -19.09 -19.65
CA THR A 5 -18.94 -18.15 -18.76
C THR A 5 -18.23 -16.79 -18.64
N TRP A 6 -16.91 -16.75 -18.49
CA TRP A 6 -16.15 -15.49 -18.47
C TRP A 6 -16.22 -14.71 -19.80
N ARG A 7 -16.48 -15.39 -20.92
CA ARG A 7 -16.67 -14.75 -22.23
C ARG A 7 -18.09 -14.23 -22.40
N GLN A 8 -19.10 -15.04 -22.08
CA GLN A 8 -20.51 -14.75 -22.34
C GLN A 8 -21.13 -13.83 -21.28
N GLU A 9 -20.83 -14.05 -20.00
CA GLU A 9 -21.46 -13.38 -18.85
C GLU A 9 -20.39 -12.75 -17.94
N TYR A 10 -19.53 -11.91 -18.51
CA TYR A 10 -18.34 -11.39 -17.84
C TYR A 10 -18.64 -10.67 -16.53
N ASP A 11 -19.58 -9.71 -16.54
CA ASP A 11 -19.85 -8.86 -15.38
C ASP A 11 -20.44 -9.69 -14.23
N LEU A 12 -21.38 -10.60 -14.54
CA LEU A 12 -21.95 -11.51 -13.55
C LEU A 12 -20.89 -12.48 -13.01
N THR A 13 -20.07 -13.05 -13.89
CA THR A 13 -19.02 -14.00 -13.49
C THR A 13 -17.99 -13.32 -12.60
N LEU A 14 -17.57 -12.10 -12.95
CA LEU A 14 -16.67 -11.29 -12.13
C LEU A 14 -17.27 -10.97 -10.76
N ALA A 15 -18.53 -10.53 -10.72
CA ALA A 15 -19.22 -10.23 -9.47
C ALA A 15 -19.27 -11.45 -8.54
N LEU A 16 -19.65 -12.62 -9.06
CA LEU A 16 -19.69 -13.87 -8.28
C LEU A 16 -18.32 -14.27 -7.76
N HIS A 17 -17.26 -14.14 -8.56
CA HIS A 17 -15.91 -14.46 -8.10
C HIS A 17 -15.40 -13.46 -7.06
N ASN A 18 -15.71 -12.16 -7.20
CA ASN A 18 -15.37 -11.15 -6.18
C ASN A 18 -16.05 -11.47 -4.84
N GLU A 19 -17.34 -11.80 -4.85
CA GLU A 19 -18.07 -12.20 -3.64
C GLU A 19 -17.51 -13.48 -3.02
N LEU A 20 -17.15 -14.47 -3.86
CA LEU A 20 -16.51 -15.70 -3.39
C LEU A 20 -15.13 -15.42 -2.76
N ALA A 21 -14.32 -14.56 -3.38
CA ALA A 21 -13.02 -14.18 -2.85
C ALA A 21 -13.18 -13.47 -1.50
N LEU A 22 -14.06 -12.47 -1.43
CA LEU A 22 -14.40 -11.73 -0.22
C LEU A 22 -14.86 -12.64 0.92
N ALA A 23 -15.81 -13.55 0.65
CA ALA A 23 -16.30 -14.50 1.64
C ALA A 23 -15.18 -15.43 2.10
N SER A 24 -14.34 -15.92 1.19
CA SER A 24 -13.23 -16.83 1.51
C SER A 24 -12.15 -16.14 2.35
N CYS A 25 -11.80 -14.89 2.04
CA CYS A 25 -10.79 -14.12 2.78
C CYS A 25 -11.24 -13.77 4.22
N LYS A 26 -12.56 -13.66 4.45
CA LYS A 26 -13.11 -13.50 5.80
C LYS A 26 -13.02 -14.76 6.66
N CYS A 27 -12.82 -15.93 6.06
CA CYS A 27 -12.65 -17.19 6.78
C CYS A 27 -11.16 -17.57 6.84
N ALA A 28 -10.53 -17.49 8.02
CA ALA A 28 -9.09 -17.75 8.20
C ALA A 28 -8.61 -19.08 7.57
N GLU A 29 -9.41 -20.14 7.68
CA GLU A 29 -9.08 -21.48 7.15
C GLU A 29 -9.13 -21.57 5.61
N SER A 30 -9.63 -20.53 4.93
CA SER A 30 -9.90 -20.52 3.47
C SER A 30 -8.96 -19.61 2.69
N ASN A 31 -7.82 -19.22 3.25
CA ASN A 31 -6.86 -18.33 2.59
C ASN A 31 -6.37 -18.82 1.22
N ALA A 32 -6.09 -20.12 1.10
CA ALA A 32 -5.72 -20.73 -0.18
C ALA A 32 -6.86 -20.68 -1.21
N ILE A 33 -8.12 -20.76 -0.75
CA ILE A 33 -9.30 -20.61 -1.60
C ILE A 33 -9.44 -19.15 -2.03
N CYS A 34 -9.21 -18.19 -1.12
CA CYS A 34 -9.20 -16.78 -1.47
C CYS A 34 -8.14 -16.48 -2.54
N GLN A 35 -6.89 -16.88 -2.33
CA GLN A 35 -5.81 -16.70 -3.31
C GLN A 35 -6.14 -17.33 -4.65
N LYS A 36 -6.59 -18.59 -4.67
CA LYS A 36 -6.98 -19.27 -5.92
C LYS A 36 -8.15 -18.59 -6.64
N THR A 37 -9.11 -18.06 -5.89
CA THR A 37 -10.25 -17.33 -6.45
C THR A 37 -9.78 -16.02 -7.06
N VAL A 38 -8.89 -15.30 -6.36
CA VAL A 38 -8.27 -14.08 -6.87
C VAL A 38 -7.42 -14.38 -8.11
N ASP A 39 -6.61 -15.43 -8.13
CA ASP A 39 -5.86 -15.86 -9.32
C ASP A 39 -6.78 -16.12 -10.52
N THR A 40 -7.95 -16.70 -10.27
CA THR A 40 -8.96 -16.94 -11.31
C THR A 40 -9.50 -15.61 -11.85
N ILE A 41 -9.77 -14.64 -10.96
CA ILE A 41 -10.16 -13.28 -11.36
C ILE A 41 -9.04 -12.65 -12.18
N LEU A 42 -7.80 -12.65 -11.67
CA LEU A 42 -6.62 -12.04 -12.31
C LEU A 42 -6.35 -12.59 -13.71
N SER A 43 -6.61 -13.88 -13.93
CA SER A 43 -6.45 -14.55 -15.23
C SER A 43 -7.52 -14.16 -16.25
N ASN A 44 -8.67 -13.65 -15.81
CA ASN A 44 -9.84 -13.39 -16.65
C ASN A 44 -10.25 -11.91 -16.73
N VAL A 45 -9.69 -11.03 -15.88
CA VAL A 45 -10.04 -9.61 -15.92
C VAL A 45 -9.66 -8.96 -17.23
N ARG A 46 -10.56 -8.11 -17.74
CA ARG A 46 -10.38 -7.38 -19.00
C ARG A 46 -9.76 -6.01 -18.82
N CYS A 47 -9.69 -5.51 -17.57
CA CYS A 47 -9.14 -4.20 -17.26
C CYS A 47 -8.37 -4.19 -15.94
N VAL A 48 -7.47 -3.21 -15.84
CA VAL A 48 -6.58 -2.99 -14.69
C VAL A 48 -7.37 -2.66 -13.42
N SER A 49 -8.45 -1.87 -13.54
CA SER A 49 -9.33 -1.53 -12.42
C SER A 49 -9.93 -2.77 -11.73
N ASN A 50 -10.40 -3.77 -12.50
CA ASN A 50 -10.95 -4.99 -11.92
C ASN A 50 -9.89 -5.84 -11.22
N ARG A 51 -8.66 -5.88 -11.74
CA ARG A 51 -7.50 -6.51 -11.08
C ARG A 51 -7.22 -5.85 -9.73
N HIS A 52 -7.18 -4.52 -9.73
CA HIS A 52 -6.91 -3.73 -8.53
C HIS A 52 -7.98 -3.90 -7.46
N LYS A 53 -9.25 -3.89 -7.86
CA LYS A 53 -10.38 -4.12 -6.97
C LYS A 53 -10.29 -5.48 -6.26
N ALA A 54 -9.99 -6.55 -7.00
CA ALA A 54 -9.88 -7.89 -6.44
C ALA A 54 -8.81 -7.98 -5.34
N PHE A 55 -7.65 -7.35 -5.52
CA PHE A 55 -6.62 -7.30 -4.48
C PHE A 55 -7.06 -6.51 -3.25
N LEU A 56 -7.54 -5.27 -3.46
CA LEU A 56 -7.89 -4.36 -2.37
C LEU A 56 -9.02 -4.91 -1.50
N GLU A 57 -10.10 -5.37 -2.13
CA GLU A 57 -11.25 -5.92 -1.41
C GLU A 57 -10.88 -7.17 -0.61
N SER A 58 -9.99 -8.01 -1.14
CA SER A 58 -9.52 -9.21 -0.45
C SER A 58 -8.69 -8.89 0.79
N VAL A 59 -7.74 -7.95 0.70
CA VAL A 59 -6.97 -7.48 1.88
C VAL A 59 -7.91 -6.86 2.90
N HIS A 60 -8.77 -5.93 2.46
CA HIS A 60 -9.71 -5.24 3.32
C HIS A 60 -10.66 -6.21 4.04
N GLY A 61 -11.19 -7.20 3.32
CA GLY A 61 -12.07 -8.24 3.86
C GLY A 61 -11.41 -9.06 4.96
N SER A 62 -10.16 -9.50 4.75
CA SER A 62 -9.38 -10.23 5.77
C SER A 62 -9.09 -9.37 6.99
N THR A 63 -8.70 -8.11 6.79
CA THR A 63 -8.44 -7.15 7.88
C THR A 63 -9.69 -6.93 8.74
N LEU A 64 -10.86 -6.70 8.11
CA LEU A 64 -12.12 -6.52 8.83
C LEU A 64 -12.60 -7.77 9.58
N ALA A 65 -12.25 -8.97 9.10
CA ALA A 65 -12.58 -10.22 9.78
C ALA A 65 -11.66 -10.53 10.98
N GLY A 66 -10.60 -9.74 11.20
CA GLY A 66 -9.61 -9.99 12.25
C GLY A 66 -8.55 -11.04 11.87
N ASN A 67 -8.52 -11.49 10.61
CA ASN A 67 -7.51 -12.42 10.08
C ASN A 67 -6.27 -11.62 9.68
N LEU A 68 -5.60 -11.01 10.67
CA LEU A 68 -4.59 -9.98 10.43
C LEU A 68 -3.32 -10.53 9.78
N ASP A 69 -2.87 -11.71 10.20
CA ASP A 69 -1.67 -12.35 9.64
C ASP A 69 -1.92 -12.76 8.19
N GLU A 70 -3.12 -13.28 7.91
CA GLU A 70 -3.61 -13.65 6.60
C GLU A 70 -3.75 -12.43 5.68
N ALA A 71 -4.27 -11.31 6.19
CA ALA A 71 -4.35 -10.06 5.47
C ALA A 71 -2.95 -9.56 5.06
N LEU A 72 -1.96 -9.69 5.95
CA LEU A 72 -0.57 -9.37 5.62
C LEU A 72 0.00 -10.31 4.56
N ASP A 73 -0.18 -11.62 4.70
CA ASP A 73 0.35 -12.59 3.73
C ASP A 73 -0.24 -12.37 2.34
N PHE A 74 -1.56 -12.15 2.27
CA PHE A 74 -2.23 -11.84 1.01
C PHE A 74 -1.79 -10.48 0.45
N GLY A 75 -1.68 -9.43 1.29
CA GLY A 75 -1.21 -8.11 0.86
C GLY A 75 0.22 -8.14 0.32
N LEU A 76 1.12 -8.90 0.96
CA LEU A 76 2.50 -9.09 0.48
C LEU A 76 2.55 -9.84 -0.85
N TRP A 77 1.69 -10.85 -1.02
CA TRP A 77 1.53 -11.54 -2.30
C TRP A 77 1.00 -10.59 -3.39
N ALA A 78 -0.05 -9.83 -3.11
CA ALA A 78 -0.60 -8.85 -4.05
C ALA A 78 0.43 -7.79 -4.47
N LEU A 79 1.23 -7.28 -3.52
CA LEU A 79 2.33 -6.37 -3.81
C LEU A 79 3.40 -7.00 -4.71
N ASN A 80 3.71 -8.28 -4.52
CA ASN A 80 4.62 -9.01 -5.40
C ASN A 80 4.04 -9.15 -6.82
N GLU A 81 2.75 -9.44 -6.96
CA GLU A 81 2.05 -9.48 -8.25
C GLU A 81 1.99 -8.12 -8.97
N LEU A 82 2.15 -7.03 -8.23
CA LEU A 82 2.28 -5.66 -8.76
C LEU A 82 3.74 -5.23 -8.98
N GLY A 83 4.71 -6.14 -8.79
CA GLY A 83 6.13 -5.87 -9.00
C GLY A 83 6.81 -5.09 -7.87
N VAL A 84 6.19 -5.03 -6.68
CA VAL A 84 6.71 -4.34 -5.49
C VAL A 84 6.96 -5.35 -4.37
N PRO A 85 7.96 -6.24 -4.52
CA PRO A 85 8.18 -7.30 -3.55
C PRO A 85 8.54 -6.72 -2.17
N MET A 86 7.79 -7.13 -1.16
CA MET A 86 8.03 -6.81 0.24
C MET A 86 8.12 -8.10 1.05
N LYS A 87 9.06 -8.17 1.99
CA LYS A 87 9.26 -9.35 2.85
C LYS A 87 8.49 -9.15 4.15
N LYS A 88 7.76 -10.18 4.62
CA LYS A 88 7.10 -10.17 5.94
C LYS A 88 8.05 -9.84 7.09
N ASN A 89 9.28 -10.36 6.99
CA ASN A 89 10.36 -10.13 7.95
C ASN A 89 11.55 -9.48 7.23
N PRO A 90 11.54 -8.14 7.07
CA PRO A 90 12.63 -7.44 6.41
C PRO A 90 13.89 -7.41 7.28
N SER A 91 15.07 -7.46 6.66
CA SER A 91 16.35 -7.34 7.38
C SER A 91 16.51 -5.93 7.96
N LYS A 92 16.86 -5.84 9.25
CA LYS A 92 17.12 -4.55 9.94
C LYS A 92 18.13 -3.67 9.19
N LEU A 93 19.23 -4.27 8.71
CA LEU A 93 20.24 -3.55 7.93
C LEU A 93 19.68 -3.07 6.59
N GLY A 94 18.88 -3.91 5.91
CA GLY A 94 18.25 -3.55 4.64
C GLY A 94 17.29 -2.36 4.79
N ILE A 95 16.49 -2.36 5.87
CA ILE A 95 15.58 -1.25 6.20
C ILE A 95 16.39 0.01 6.51
N LEU A 96 17.43 -0.08 7.35
CA LEU A 96 18.25 1.08 7.70
C LEU A 96 18.87 1.75 6.46
N VAL A 97 19.37 0.96 5.51
CA VAL A 97 19.90 1.49 4.24
C VAL A 97 18.82 2.21 3.43
N ARG A 98 17.61 1.64 3.36
CA ARG A 98 16.46 2.27 2.70
C ARG A 98 16.06 3.58 3.37
N LEU A 99 15.93 3.60 4.70
CA LEU A 99 15.63 4.81 5.47
C LEU A 99 16.68 5.91 5.28
N LEU A 100 17.97 5.57 5.27
CA LEU A 100 19.05 6.53 4.98
C LEU A 100 18.95 7.11 3.57
N ARG A 101 18.56 6.29 2.58
CA ARG A 101 18.33 6.74 1.20
C ARG A 101 17.17 7.71 1.11
N THR A 102 16.06 7.40 1.78
CA THR A 102 14.87 8.28 1.86
C THR A 102 15.22 9.57 2.55
N ARG A 103 15.92 9.51 3.69
CA ARG A 103 16.41 10.69 4.42
C ARG A 103 17.29 11.58 3.54
N ARG A 104 18.22 11.00 2.77
CA ARG A 104 19.06 11.75 1.83
C ARG A 104 18.23 12.41 0.73
N SER A 105 17.26 11.69 0.18
CA SER A 105 16.36 12.20 -0.87
C SER A 105 15.51 13.37 -0.38
N LEU A 106 15.02 13.29 0.87
CA LEU A 106 14.30 14.38 1.54
C LEU A 106 15.17 15.60 1.83
N ARG A 107 16.48 15.41 2.05
CA ARG A 107 17.43 16.52 2.26
C ARG A 107 17.87 17.18 0.94
N SER A 108 17.86 16.44 -0.15
CA SER A 108 18.23 16.97 -1.47
C SER A 108 17.15 17.80 -2.14
N LYS A 109 15.90 17.76 -1.63
CA LYS A 109 14.79 18.56 -2.13
C LYS A 109 14.51 19.71 -1.18
N SER A 110 14.36 20.91 -1.72
CA SER A 110 13.87 22.07 -0.99
C SER A 110 12.38 21.93 -0.67
N ARG A 111 11.90 22.70 0.32
CA ARG A 111 10.47 22.72 0.69
C ARG A 111 9.58 23.09 -0.50
N THR A 112 10.00 24.05 -1.32
CA THR A 112 9.25 24.48 -2.51
C THR A 112 9.21 23.42 -3.60
N GLU A 113 10.31 22.69 -3.81
CA GLU A 113 10.31 21.52 -4.71
C GLU A 113 9.39 20.41 -4.20
N MET A 114 9.35 20.18 -2.89
CA MET A 114 8.44 19.20 -2.30
C MET A 114 6.97 19.61 -2.52
N LEU A 115 6.61 20.87 -2.31
CA LEU A 115 5.24 21.36 -2.48
C LEU A 115 4.79 21.47 -3.95
N SER A 116 5.73 21.47 -4.90
CA SER A 116 5.43 21.54 -6.34
C SER A 116 5.42 20.18 -7.04
N LEU A 117 5.65 19.08 -6.31
CA LEU A 117 5.48 17.75 -6.87
C LEU A 117 4.00 17.50 -7.23
N PRO A 118 3.73 16.90 -8.39
CA PRO A 118 2.37 16.75 -8.89
C PRO A 118 1.57 15.74 -8.05
N ARG A 119 0.24 15.75 -8.19
CA ARG A 119 -0.61 14.64 -7.73
C ARG A 119 -0.29 13.37 -8.50
N MET A 120 -0.23 12.24 -7.81
CA MET A 120 -0.06 10.94 -8.45
C MET A 120 -1.36 10.51 -9.13
N THR A 121 -1.29 10.23 -10.44
CA THR A 121 -2.46 9.84 -11.25
C THR A 121 -2.36 8.45 -11.88
N ASP A 122 -1.19 7.81 -11.79
CA ASP A 122 -0.97 6.48 -12.34
C ASP A 122 -1.72 5.43 -11.50
N GLU A 123 -2.71 4.77 -12.11
CA GLU A 123 -3.60 3.82 -11.43
C GLU A 123 -2.87 2.64 -10.78
N ASN A 124 -1.79 2.14 -11.40
CA ASN A 124 -1.03 1.02 -10.84
C ASN A 124 -0.31 1.43 -9.56
N ARG A 125 0.27 2.64 -9.55
CA ARG A 125 0.96 3.17 -8.37
C ARG A 125 -0.01 3.52 -7.25
N LEU A 126 -1.17 4.08 -7.59
CA LEU A 126 -2.23 4.35 -6.63
C LEU A 126 -2.68 3.07 -5.95
N VAL A 127 -2.77 1.96 -6.68
CA VAL A 127 -3.22 0.69 -6.09
C VAL A 127 -2.17 0.04 -5.22
N VAL A 128 -0.88 0.17 -5.57
CA VAL A 128 0.21 -0.19 -4.65
C VAL A 128 0.06 0.58 -3.33
N LEU A 129 -0.16 1.90 -3.37
CA LEU A 129 -0.30 2.72 -2.17
C LEU A 129 -1.57 2.37 -1.37
N ASN A 130 -2.69 2.12 -2.05
CA ASN A 130 -3.92 1.70 -1.39
C ASN A 130 -3.77 0.33 -0.71
N LEU A 131 -3.10 -0.63 -1.35
CA LEU A 131 -2.83 -1.94 -0.73
C LEU A 131 -1.95 -1.81 0.49
N ILE A 132 -0.93 -0.96 0.40
CA ILE A 132 -0.08 -0.61 1.53
C ILE A 132 -0.94 -0.06 2.67
N ASP A 133 -1.79 0.93 2.41
CA ASP A 133 -2.66 1.52 3.43
C ASP A 133 -3.64 0.52 4.05
N GLU A 134 -4.22 -0.39 3.27
CA GLU A 134 -5.12 -1.45 3.75
C GLU A 134 -4.41 -2.48 4.65
N MET A 135 -3.10 -2.66 4.50
CA MET A 135 -2.30 -3.51 5.39
C MET A 135 -1.99 -2.82 6.73
N ASN A 136 -2.08 -1.49 6.81
CA ASN A 136 -1.62 -0.71 7.96
C ASN A 136 -2.26 -1.14 9.31
N PRO A 137 -3.58 -1.39 9.42
CA PRO A 137 -4.18 -1.85 10.68
C PRO A 137 -3.58 -3.17 11.17
N SER A 138 -3.41 -4.14 10.26
CA SER A 138 -2.82 -5.45 10.56
C SER A 138 -1.35 -5.33 10.98
N LEU A 139 -0.58 -4.47 10.32
CA LEU A 139 0.81 -4.19 10.70
C LEU A 139 0.94 -3.61 12.10
N PHE A 140 0.06 -2.67 12.44
CA PHE A 140 0.07 -1.99 13.73
C PHE A 140 -0.30 -2.96 14.86
N ILE A 141 -1.39 -3.69 14.71
CA ILE A 141 -1.88 -4.62 15.74
C ILE A 141 -0.89 -5.77 15.99
N LEU A 142 -0.33 -6.35 14.92
CA LEU A 142 0.66 -7.43 15.03
C LEU A 142 2.05 -6.95 15.48
N SER A 143 2.24 -5.64 15.65
CA SER A 143 3.51 -5.04 16.13
C SER A 143 4.73 -5.44 15.29
N ASN A 144 4.57 -5.62 13.98
CA ASN A 144 5.68 -5.93 13.08
C ASN A 144 6.45 -4.65 12.68
N GLU A 145 7.28 -4.15 13.60
CA GLU A 145 8.01 -2.88 13.45
C GLU A 145 8.86 -2.81 12.18
N GLY A 146 9.53 -3.92 11.81
CA GLY A 146 10.35 -3.95 10.61
C GLY A 146 9.51 -3.77 9.35
N LEU A 147 8.35 -4.43 9.30
CA LEU A 147 7.44 -4.31 8.17
C LEU A 147 6.76 -2.94 8.12
N GLN A 148 6.42 -2.35 9.27
CA GLN A 148 5.93 -0.97 9.35
C GLN A 148 6.95 0.04 8.80
N LEU A 149 8.24 -0.10 9.13
CA LEU A 149 9.28 0.77 8.57
C LEU A 149 9.45 0.57 7.06
N ALA A 150 9.34 -0.67 6.57
CA ALA A 150 9.39 -0.97 5.14
C ALA A 150 8.18 -0.38 4.39
N HIS A 151 6.99 -0.47 4.98
CA HIS A 151 5.74 0.13 4.50
C HIS A 151 5.90 1.65 4.31
N HIS A 152 6.30 2.36 5.37
CA HIS A 152 6.46 3.82 5.30
C HIS A 152 7.55 4.23 4.32
N GLU A 153 8.62 3.45 4.21
CA GLU A 153 9.67 3.76 3.23
C GLU A 153 9.18 3.62 1.79
N ILE A 154 8.31 2.64 1.47
CA ILE A 154 7.73 2.52 0.13
C ILE A 154 6.84 3.73 -0.16
N GLN A 155 5.96 4.13 0.76
CA GLN A 155 5.13 5.32 0.59
C GLN A 155 5.99 6.55 0.28
N MET A 156 7.07 6.77 1.04
CA MET A 156 8.00 7.88 0.82
C MET A 156 8.72 7.78 -0.53
N PHE A 157 9.18 6.59 -0.92
CA PHE A 157 9.83 6.38 -2.20
C PHE A 157 8.88 6.70 -3.37
N TYR A 158 7.62 6.26 -3.29
CA TYR A 158 6.60 6.54 -4.30
C TYR A 158 6.27 8.03 -4.36
N GLY A 159 6.06 8.67 -3.20
CA GLY A 159 5.79 10.11 -3.09
C GLY A 159 6.87 10.97 -3.75
N LEU A 160 8.13 10.72 -3.36
CA LEU A 160 9.28 11.48 -3.83
C LEU A 160 9.58 11.31 -5.33
N ARG A 161 9.15 10.18 -5.92
CA ARG A 161 9.45 9.82 -7.31
C ARG A 161 8.31 10.11 -8.27
N TYR A 162 7.07 9.95 -7.84
CA TYR A 162 5.90 9.93 -8.71
C TYR A 162 4.83 10.96 -8.33
N GLY A 163 5.06 11.76 -7.30
CA GLY A 163 4.11 12.76 -6.84
C GLY A 163 3.30 12.31 -5.63
N TRP A 164 2.45 13.20 -5.14
CA TRP A 164 1.77 13.03 -3.86
C TRP A 164 0.38 12.39 -3.97
N THR A 165 0.05 11.70 -2.90
CA THR A 165 -1.27 11.21 -2.50
C THR A 165 -1.44 11.45 -1.00
N SER A 166 -2.66 11.36 -0.48
CA SER A 166 -2.92 11.40 0.97
C SER A 166 -2.03 10.42 1.75
N SER A 167 -1.86 9.20 1.23
CA SER A 167 -0.98 8.15 1.77
C SER A 167 0.47 8.63 1.94
N THR A 168 1.05 9.20 0.88
CA THR A 168 2.45 9.64 0.89
C THR A 168 2.69 10.94 1.68
N MET A 169 1.67 11.81 1.79
CA MET A 169 1.71 12.97 2.68
C MET A 169 1.68 12.53 4.14
N SER A 170 0.81 11.59 4.49
CA SER A 170 0.79 10.95 5.81
C SER A 170 2.15 10.32 6.13
N ALA A 171 2.72 9.54 5.20
CA ALA A 171 4.05 8.96 5.37
C ALA A 171 5.15 10.01 5.59
N THR A 172 5.03 11.22 5.02
CA THR A 172 5.97 12.32 5.25
C THR A 172 5.93 12.77 6.71
N ALA A 173 4.74 12.90 7.30
CA ALA A 173 4.59 13.18 8.71
C ALA A 173 5.13 12.03 9.57
N THR A 174 4.77 10.77 9.24
CA THR A 174 5.21 9.59 10.01
C THR A 174 6.72 9.36 9.93
N PHE A 175 7.39 9.78 8.85
CA PHE A 175 8.86 9.75 8.76
C PHE A 175 9.52 10.64 9.83
N GLY A 176 8.80 11.62 10.39
CA GLY A 176 9.24 12.35 11.59
C GLY A 176 9.48 11.44 12.80
N LEU A 177 8.69 10.38 12.98
CA LEU A 177 8.94 9.39 14.05
C LEU A 177 10.27 8.66 13.83
N VAL A 178 10.64 8.38 12.58
CA VAL A 178 11.94 7.80 12.24
C VAL A 178 13.07 8.77 12.55
N GLU A 179 12.91 10.07 12.27
CA GLU A 179 13.88 11.11 12.65
C GLU A 179 14.12 11.16 14.16
N ILE A 180 13.07 10.99 14.97
CA ILE A 180 13.19 10.92 16.44
C ILE A 180 13.85 9.60 16.85
N ALA A 181 13.25 8.46 16.50
CA ALA A 181 13.62 7.16 17.05
C ALA A 181 14.97 6.64 16.54
N ALA A 182 15.27 6.82 15.24
CA ALA A 182 16.48 6.30 14.63
C ALA A 182 17.62 7.32 14.57
N PHE A 183 17.31 8.61 14.56
CA PHE A 183 18.28 9.67 14.29
C PHE A 183 18.37 10.77 15.35
N ASN A 184 17.57 10.68 16.43
CA ASN A 184 17.54 11.63 17.54
C ASN A 184 17.42 13.09 17.08
N ASN A 185 16.52 13.35 16.11
CA ASN A 185 16.34 14.67 15.49
C ASN A 185 14.87 15.15 15.57
N PRO A 186 14.42 15.63 16.74
CA PRO A 186 13.05 16.11 16.93
C PRO A 186 12.74 17.39 16.14
N GLU A 187 13.74 18.24 15.88
CA GLU A 187 13.55 19.45 15.07
C GLU A 187 13.17 19.08 13.64
N ARG A 188 13.88 18.13 13.03
CA ARG A 188 13.56 17.65 11.68
C ARG A 188 12.20 16.95 11.64
N ALA A 189 11.82 16.24 12.69
CA ALA A 189 10.49 15.66 12.79
C ALA A 189 9.38 16.72 12.75
N GLY A 190 9.54 17.82 13.49
CA GLY A 190 8.62 18.97 13.44
C GLY A 190 8.54 19.59 12.04
N GLN A 191 9.68 19.75 11.36
CA GLN A 191 9.72 20.26 9.98
C GLN A 191 8.97 19.35 8.99
N LEU A 192 9.09 18.03 9.13
CA LEU A 192 8.39 17.06 8.28
C LEU A 192 6.88 17.04 8.56
N GLY A 193 6.48 17.18 9.83
CA GLY A 193 5.08 17.34 10.21
C GLY A 193 4.47 18.60 9.58
N GLN A 194 5.14 19.75 9.69
CA GLN A 194 4.68 20.98 9.05
C GLN A 194 4.62 20.85 7.53
N LEU A 195 5.63 20.22 6.92
CA LEU A 195 5.65 19.98 5.48
C LEU A 195 4.44 19.15 5.02
N ALA A 196 4.08 18.10 5.75
CA ALA A 196 2.91 17.29 5.42
C ALA A 196 1.60 18.08 5.49
N LEU A 197 1.46 19.01 6.46
CA LEU A 197 0.31 19.91 6.53
C LEU A 197 0.26 20.87 5.34
N ASP A 198 1.39 21.49 4.99
CA ASP A 198 1.44 22.39 3.84
C ASP A 198 1.13 21.64 2.53
N MET A 199 1.57 20.39 2.40
CA MET A 199 1.23 19.54 1.25
C MET A 199 -0.27 19.29 1.17
N LEU A 200 -0.92 19.03 2.30
CA LEU A 200 -2.37 18.82 2.36
C LEU A 200 -3.13 20.08 1.91
N ASP A 201 -2.72 21.25 2.40
CA ASP A 201 -3.31 22.55 2.00
C ASP A 201 -3.20 22.81 0.49
N VAL A 202 -2.09 22.37 -0.14
CA VAL A 202 -1.92 22.47 -1.60
C VAL A 202 -2.78 21.44 -2.31
N TYR A 203 -2.79 20.20 -1.82
CA TYR A 203 -3.53 19.09 -2.41
C TYR A 203 -5.05 19.32 -2.42
N GLU A 204 -5.61 19.90 -1.36
CA GLU A 204 -7.04 20.23 -1.27
C GLU A 204 -7.45 21.39 -2.19
N LYS A 205 -6.55 22.30 -2.54
CA LYS A 205 -6.83 23.41 -3.46
C LYS A 205 -6.84 22.99 -4.93
N ASP A 206 -6.26 21.84 -5.22
CA ASP A 206 -6.21 21.25 -6.55
C ASP A 206 -7.41 20.32 -6.84
N GLU A 207 -8.38 20.17 -5.90
CA GLU A 207 -9.68 19.49 -6.09
C GLU A 207 -10.80 20.44 -6.53
#